data_AF-A0A370HQ41-F1
#
_entry.id   AF-A0A370HQ41-F1
#
_cell.length_a   1.000
_cell.length_b   1.000
_cell.length_c   1.000
_cell.angle_alpha   90.00
_cell.angle_beta   90.00
_cell.angle_gamma   90.00
#
_symmetry.space_group_name_H-M   'P 1'
#
loop_
_entity.id
_entity.type
_entity.pdbx_description
1 polymer ?
#
loop_
_entity_poly.entity_id
_entity_poly.type
_entity_poly.pdbx_seq_one_letter_code
_entity_poly.pdbx_strand_id
1 'polypeptide(L)'
;MIRLLHIIAITALIVSAAWAYTIKYDTLYYVEQVAKLKSKVQRERDIIAVLQAEWQYLDRPDRLQEAADQHLDLQPLKIQQLARLSDLPNRPEREDEIGRKLEALGLFGPTTTPKDKNGESRTPTTQTPRR
;
A
#
# COMPACT_ATOMS: atom_id res chain seq x y z
N MET A 1 46.77 62.27 -6.78
CA MET A 1 46.84 60.82 -6.50
C MET A 1 45.93 60.40 -5.34
N ILE A 2 45.90 61.12 -4.20
CA ILE A 2 45.03 60.84 -3.04
C ILE A 2 43.51 60.83 -3.38
N ARG A 3 43.05 61.69 -4.29
CA ARG A 3 41.62 61.70 -4.71
C ARG A 3 41.18 60.39 -5.38
N LEU A 4 42.10 59.73 -6.10
CA LEU A 4 41.81 58.47 -6.80
C LEU A 4 41.65 57.32 -5.78
N LEU A 5 42.47 57.32 -4.73
CA LEU A 5 42.33 56.43 -3.58
C LEU A 5 40.98 56.59 -2.86
N HIS A 6 40.52 57.83 -2.64
CA HIS A 6 39.20 58.07 -2.04
C HIS A 6 38.05 57.56 -2.91
N ILE A 7 38.12 57.75 -4.23
CA ILE A 7 37.10 57.22 -5.15
C ILE A 7 37.06 55.69 -5.08
N ILE A 8 38.21 55.02 -5.08
CA ILE A 8 38.27 53.56 -4.94
C ILE A 8 37.68 53.11 -3.60
N ALA A 9 38.03 53.78 -2.50
CA ALA A 9 37.52 53.45 -1.17
C ALA A 9 36.00 53.60 -1.07
N ILE A 10 35.44 54.68 -1.63
CA ILE A 10 33.99 54.90 -1.67
C ILE A 10 33.30 53.84 -2.52
N THR A 11 33.84 53.52 -3.70
CA THR A 11 33.30 52.46 -4.56
C THR A 11 33.34 51.10 -3.86
N ALA A 12 34.44 50.76 -3.20
CA ALA A 12 34.56 49.53 -2.43
C ALA A 12 33.54 49.45 -1.29
N LEU A 13 33.28 50.59 -0.62
CA LEU A 13 32.29 50.67 0.44
C LEU A 13 30.86 50.49 -0.09
N ILE A 14 30.52 51.11 -1.23
CA ILE A 14 29.21 50.95 -1.88
C ILE A 14 29.01 49.49 -2.32
N VAL A 15 30.02 48.86 -2.93
CA VAL A 15 29.95 47.45 -3.35
C VAL A 15 29.77 46.53 -2.15
N SER A 16 30.52 46.76 -1.07
CA SER A 16 30.38 45.98 0.17
C SER A 16 28.99 46.10 0.78
N ALA A 17 28.44 47.32 0.85
CA ALA A 17 27.10 47.58 1.34
C ALA A 17 26.03 46.89 0.47
N ALA A 18 26.17 46.97 -0.86
CA ALA A 18 25.27 46.30 -1.80
C ALA A 18 25.32 44.78 -1.64
N TRP A 19 26.51 44.20 -1.53
CA TRP A 19 26.70 42.76 -1.36
C TRP A 19 26.06 42.23 -0.07
N ALA A 20 26.26 42.96 1.05
CA ALA A 20 25.63 42.63 2.33
C ALA A 20 24.09 42.71 2.25
N TYR A 21 23.56 43.69 1.52
CA TYR A 21 22.12 43.83 1.32
C TYR A 21 21.54 42.65 0.52
N THR A 22 22.21 42.23 -0.56
CA THR A 22 21.80 41.07 -1.36
C THR A 22 21.72 39.80 -0.51
N ILE A 23 22.75 39.52 0.31
CA ILE A 23 22.78 38.37 1.22
C ILE A 23 21.59 38.40 2.18
N LYS A 24 21.30 39.56 2.78
CA LYS A 24 20.16 39.69 3.70
C LYS A 24 18.83 39.42 2.99
N TYR A 25 18.68 39.90 1.76
CA TYR A 25 17.44 39.74 1.00
C TYR A 25 17.20 38.29 0.58
N ASP A 26 18.24 37.58 0.16
CA ASP A 26 18.16 36.17 -0.23
C ASP A 26 17.67 35.33 0.95
N THR A 27 18.20 35.56 2.16
CA THR A 27 17.79 34.80 3.35
C THR A 27 16.31 34.99 3.69
N LEU A 28 15.75 36.19 3.52
CA LEU A 28 14.33 36.45 3.80
C LEU A 28 13.41 35.71 2.82
N TYR A 29 13.76 35.69 1.53
CA TYR A 29 12.96 35.03 0.50
C TYR A 29 12.91 33.51 0.68
N TYR A 30 14.03 32.87 1.05
CA TYR A 30 14.06 31.44 1.33
C TYR A 30 13.34 31.09 2.63
N VAL A 31 13.46 31.92 3.68
CA VAL A 31 12.75 31.71 4.96
C VAL A 31 11.24 31.75 4.76
N GLU A 32 10.71 32.69 3.97
CA GLU A 32 9.28 32.78 3.72
C GLU A 32 8.74 31.55 2.96
N GLN A 33 9.50 31.06 1.97
CA GLN A 33 9.12 29.86 1.22
C GLN A 33 9.14 28.60 2.10
N VAL A 34 10.16 28.43 2.93
CA VAL A 34 10.25 27.31 3.87
C VAL A 34 9.11 27.37 4.89
N ALA A 35 8.78 28.56 5.40
CA ALA A 35 7.65 28.75 6.32
C ALA A 35 6.30 28.37 5.67
N LYS A 36 6.07 28.82 4.43
CA LYS A 36 4.88 28.45 3.65
C LYS A 36 4.79 26.93 3.43
N LEU A 37 5.90 26.30 3.05
CA LEU A 37 5.92 24.85 2.80
C LEU A 37 5.69 24.06 4.10
N LYS A 38 6.33 24.46 5.21
CA LYS A 38 6.12 23.86 6.52
C LYS A 38 4.67 23.98 6.98
N SER A 39 4.03 25.13 6.75
CA SER A 39 2.60 25.33 7.03
C SER A 39 1.71 24.37 6.23
N LYS A 40 2.02 24.14 4.94
CA LYS A 40 1.29 23.17 4.11
C LYS A 40 1.44 21.73 4.62
N VAL A 41 2.68 21.32 4.92
CA VAL A 41 2.97 19.99 5.48
C VAL A 41 2.24 19.76 6.80
N GLN A 42 2.17 20.78 7.67
CA GLN A 42 1.44 20.65 8.92
C GLN A 42 -0.07 20.43 8.68
N ARG A 43 -0.69 21.19 7.77
CA ARG A 43 -2.10 21.01 7.42
C ARG A 43 -2.40 19.61 6.88
N GLU A 44 -1.53 19.09 6.01
CA GLU A 44 -1.68 17.73 5.48
C GLU A 44 -1.58 16.68 6.60
N ARG A 45 -0.66 16.85 7.54
CA ARG A 45 -0.54 15.97 8.72
C ARG A 45 -1.79 16.01 9.61
N ASP A 46 -2.37 17.18 9.81
CA ASP A 46 -3.59 17.34 10.60
C ASP A 46 -4.77 16.61 9.92
N ILE A 47 -4.88 16.69 8.58
CA ILE A 47 -5.90 15.96 7.81
C ILE A 47 -5.71 14.44 7.96
N ILE A 48 -4.48 13.95 7.84
CA ILE A 48 -4.18 12.52 8.02
C ILE A 48 -4.55 12.06 9.44
N ALA A 49 -4.28 12.87 10.46
CA ALA A 49 -4.63 12.55 11.84
C ALA A 49 -6.15 12.43 12.04
N VAL A 50 -6.93 13.32 11.41
CA VAL A 50 -8.40 13.24 11.42
C VAL A 50 -8.88 11.98 10.71
N LEU A 51 -8.38 11.70 9.49
CA LEU A 51 -8.76 10.49 8.76
C LEU A 51 -8.41 9.21 9.54
N GLN A 52 -7.26 9.18 10.21
CA GLN A 52 -6.88 8.04 11.04
C GLN A 52 -7.83 7.87 12.23
N ALA A 53 -8.28 8.97 12.83
CA ALA A 53 -9.27 8.94 13.91
C ALA A 53 -10.64 8.46 13.42
N GLU A 54 -11.06 8.88 12.22
CA GLU A 54 -12.27 8.38 11.58
C GLU A 54 -12.16 6.88 11.26
N TRP A 55 -11.00 6.43 10.80
CA TRP A 55 -10.75 5.02 10.52
C TRP A 55 -10.82 4.17 11.79
N GLN A 56 -10.21 4.64 12.87
CA GLN A 56 -10.31 4.03 14.20
C GLN A 56 -11.76 4.01 14.73
N TYR A 57 -12.56 5.01 14.37
CA TYR A 57 -13.97 5.06 14.74
C TYR A 57 -14.81 4.04 13.94
N LEU A 58 -14.53 3.89 12.64
CA LEU A 58 -15.22 2.94 11.77
C LEU A 58 -14.83 1.48 12.03
N ASP A 59 -13.55 1.24 12.33
CA ASP A 59 -13.01 -0.10 12.60
C ASP A 59 -13.27 -0.58 14.03
N ARG A 60 -14.22 0.05 14.76
CA ARG A 60 -14.58 -0.35 16.12
C ARG A 60 -15.05 -1.82 16.10
N PRO A 61 -14.30 -2.74 16.72
CA PRO A 61 -14.57 -4.18 16.65
C PRO A 61 -15.91 -4.53 17.26
N ASP A 62 -16.39 -3.77 18.25
CA ASP A 62 -17.72 -3.94 18.84
C ASP A 62 -18.85 -3.83 17.81
N ARG A 63 -18.77 -2.85 16.89
CA ARG A 63 -19.79 -2.63 15.85
C ARG A 63 -19.72 -3.71 14.77
N LEU A 64 -18.51 -4.16 14.45
CA LEU A 64 -18.28 -5.27 13.52
C LEU A 64 -18.76 -6.61 14.12
N GLN A 65 -18.57 -6.83 15.42
CA GLN A 65 -19.10 -7.99 16.13
C GLN A 65 -20.62 -7.96 16.22
N GLU A 66 -21.22 -6.82 16.56
CA GLU A 66 -22.68 -6.70 16.61
C GLU A 66 -23.33 -6.90 15.23
N ALA A 67 -22.71 -6.37 14.17
CA ALA A 67 -23.18 -6.59 12.80
C ALA A 67 -22.95 -8.04 12.31
N ALA A 68 -21.85 -8.67 12.72
CA ALA A 68 -21.60 -10.08 12.48
C ALA A 68 -22.66 -10.94 13.18
N ASP A 69 -22.87 -10.74 14.49
CA ASP A 69 -23.83 -11.49 15.30
C ASP A 69 -25.28 -11.36 14.80
N GLN A 70 -25.67 -10.19 14.25
CA GLN A 70 -27.02 -10.00 13.71
C GLN A 70 -27.25 -10.62 12.33
N HIS A 71 -26.24 -10.63 11.45
CA HIS A 71 -26.44 -11.01 10.05
C HIS A 71 -25.82 -12.33 9.65
N LEU A 72 -24.90 -12.85 10.46
CA LEU A 72 -24.11 -14.01 10.13
C LEU A 72 -23.97 -14.82 11.43
N ASP A 73 -24.61 -15.99 11.48
CA ASP A 73 -24.67 -16.90 12.64
C ASP A 73 -23.28 -17.53 12.93
N LEU A 74 -22.24 -16.69 13.11
CA LEU A 74 -20.89 -17.10 13.41
C LEU A 74 -20.82 -17.47 14.88
N GLN A 75 -20.54 -18.73 15.14
CA GLN A 75 -20.06 -19.14 16.44
C GLN A 75 -18.62 -18.64 16.66
N PRO A 76 -18.28 -18.25 17.90
CA PRO A 76 -16.91 -17.89 18.25
C PRO A 76 -15.96 -19.04 17.90
N LEU A 77 -14.84 -18.69 17.28
CA LEU A 77 -13.86 -19.65 16.77
C LEU A 77 -13.36 -20.52 17.94
N LYS A 78 -13.80 -21.78 17.98
CA LYS A 78 -13.39 -22.70 19.05
C LYS A 78 -11.94 -23.08 18.80
N ILE A 79 -11.11 -23.10 19.85
CA ILE A 79 -9.67 -23.47 19.77
C ILE A 79 -9.47 -24.83 19.09
N GLN A 80 -10.47 -25.72 19.16
CA GLN A 80 -10.50 -27.04 18.52
C GLN A 80 -10.58 -26.98 16.97
N GLN A 81 -10.96 -25.85 16.38
CA GLN A 81 -11.06 -25.63 14.93
C GLN A 81 -9.75 -25.13 14.30
N LEU A 82 -8.78 -24.72 15.14
CA LEU A 82 -7.42 -24.39 14.71
C LEU A 82 -6.61 -25.69 14.53
N ALA A 83 -6.85 -26.39 13.43
CA ALA A 83 -6.01 -27.52 13.02
C ALA A 83 -4.78 -27.00 12.26
N ARG A 84 -3.58 -27.51 12.57
CA ARG A 84 -2.42 -27.29 11.70
C ARG A 84 -2.60 -28.12 10.44
N LEU A 85 -2.00 -27.69 9.32
CA LEU A 85 -2.10 -28.43 8.05
C LEU A 85 -1.62 -29.89 8.16
N SER A 86 -0.75 -30.18 9.14
CA SER A 86 -0.27 -31.52 9.52
C SER A 86 -1.30 -32.39 10.23
N ASP A 87 -2.34 -31.80 10.82
CA ASP A 87 -3.38 -32.48 11.59
C ASP A 87 -4.63 -32.77 10.74
N LEU A 88 -4.65 -32.29 9.49
CA LEU A 88 -5.73 -32.59 8.56
C LEU A 88 -5.58 -34.04 8.08
N PRO A 89 -6.64 -34.88 8.19
CA PRO A 89 -6.67 -36.19 7.55
C PRO A 89 -6.37 -36.02 6.07
N ASN A 90 -5.54 -36.91 5.51
CA ASN A 90 -5.24 -36.89 4.08
C ASN A 90 -6.57 -36.93 3.32
N ARG A 91 -6.72 -36.03 2.34
CA ARG A 91 -7.95 -35.89 1.56
C ARG A 91 -8.35 -37.28 1.06
N PRO A 92 -9.53 -37.81 1.41
CA PRO A 92 -9.93 -39.12 0.93
C PRO A 92 -9.86 -39.11 -0.59
N GLU A 93 -9.34 -40.19 -1.18
CA GLU A 93 -9.37 -40.37 -2.63
C GLU A 93 -10.80 -40.11 -3.08
N ARG A 94 -10.97 -39.09 -3.92
CA ARG A 94 -12.28 -38.68 -4.39
C ARG A 94 -12.77 -39.82 -5.27
N GLU A 95 -13.48 -40.78 -4.68
CA GLU A 95 -14.13 -41.81 -5.45
C GLU A 95 -15.13 -41.11 -6.35
N ASP A 96 -14.80 -41.04 -7.64
CA ASP A 96 -15.61 -40.35 -8.62
C ASP A 96 -16.85 -41.23 -8.88
N GLU A 97 -17.84 -41.09 -8.01
CA GLU A 97 -19.11 -41.82 -8.10
C GLU A 97 -19.78 -41.59 -9.45
N ILE A 98 -19.53 -40.43 -10.05
CA ILE A 98 -19.99 -40.06 -11.38
C ILE A 98 -19.28 -40.94 -12.42
N GLY A 99 -17.95 -41.10 -12.33
CA GLY A 99 -17.18 -42.00 -13.18
C GLY A 99 -17.68 -43.46 -13.10
N ARG A 100 -17.90 -43.98 -11.89
CA ARG A 100 -18.41 -45.36 -11.71
C ARG A 100 -19.84 -45.54 -12.23
N LYS A 101 -20.71 -44.53 -12.07
CA LYS A 101 -22.09 -44.59 -12.59
C LYS A 101 -22.12 -44.50 -14.12
N LEU A 102 -21.23 -43.72 -14.74
CA LEU A 102 -21.08 -43.65 -16.19
C LEU A 102 -20.55 -44.98 -16.77
N GLU A 103 -19.75 -45.73 -15.99
CA GLU A 103 -19.23 -47.05 -16.34
C GLU A 103 -20.30 -48.12 -16.23
N ALA A 104 -21.08 -48.09 -15.17
CA ALA A 104 -22.26 -48.95 -15.02
C ALA A 104 -23.32 -48.70 -16.10
N LEU A 105 -23.41 -47.47 -16.64
CA LEU A 105 -24.32 -47.13 -17.75
C LEU A 105 -23.76 -47.47 -19.14
N GLY A 106 -22.56 -48.06 -19.23
CA GLY A 106 -21.96 -48.50 -20.49
C GLY A 106 -21.57 -47.37 -21.45
N LEU A 107 -21.44 -46.13 -20.96
CA LEU A 107 -21.18 -44.96 -21.81
C LEU A 107 -19.69 -44.78 -22.17
N PHE A 108 -18.80 -45.66 -21.68
CA PHE A 108 -17.36 -45.68 -22.01
C PHE A 108 -17.01 -46.64 -23.16
N GLY A 109 -17.80 -46.64 -24.23
CA GLY A 109 -17.24 -47.03 -25.53
C GLY A 109 -16.05 -46.11 -25.87
N PRO A 110 -15.02 -46.59 -26.60
CA PRO A 110 -13.76 -45.87 -26.79
C PRO A 110 -13.99 -44.55 -27.52
N THR A 111 -14.28 -43.50 -26.75
CA THR A 111 -14.42 -42.17 -27.28
C THR A 111 -13.00 -41.62 -27.35
N THR A 112 -12.47 -41.59 -28.57
CA THR A 112 -11.20 -40.96 -28.94
C THR A 112 -11.23 -39.49 -28.55
N THR A 113 -11.02 -39.19 -27.27
CA THR A 113 -10.75 -37.83 -26.81
C THR A 113 -9.27 -37.60 -27.13
N PRO A 114 -8.93 -36.70 -28.06
CA PRO A 114 -7.54 -36.43 -28.37
C PRO A 114 -6.85 -35.98 -27.08
N LYS A 115 -5.92 -36.81 -26.62
CA LYS A 115 -5.02 -36.48 -25.52
C LYS A 115 -4.11 -35.37 -26.03
N ASP A 116 -4.48 -34.13 -25.76
CA ASP A 116 -3.62 -32.99 -26.03
C ASP A 116 -2.39 -33.13 -25.12
N LYS A 117 -1.27 -33.52 -25.74
CA LYS A 117 0.00 -33.84 -25.06
C LYS A 117 0.83 -32.61 -24.77
N ASN A 118 0.23 -31.43 -24.72
CA ASN A 118 0.91 -30.19 -24.41
C ASN A 118 0.38 -29.64 -23.08
N GLY A 119 0.97 -30.14 -22.00
CA GLY A 119 0.80 -29.60 -20.65
C GLY A 119 1.46 -28.24 -20.51
N GLU A 120 0.91 -27.23 -21.17
CA GLU A 120 1.30 -25.83 -20.98
C GLU A 120 0.07 -24.92 -20.89
N SER A 121 -0.86 -25.31 -20.02
CA SER A 121 -1.77 -24.35 -19.38
C SER A 121 -0.94 -23.48 -18.44
N ARG A 122 -0.38 -22.42 -19.02
CA ARG A 122 0.26 -21.29 -18.33
C ARG A 122 -0.68 -20.81 -17.23
N THR A 123 -0.38 -21.16 -15.99
CA THR A 123 -0.94 -20.50 -14.83
C THR A 123 -0.47 -19.05 -14.89
N PRO A 124 -1.35 -18.04 -14.94
CA PRO A 124 -0.90 -16.66 -14.80
C PRO A 124 -0.39 -16.52 -13.36
N THR A 125 0.92 -16.53 -13.19
CA THR A 125 1.56 -16.10 -11.95
C THR A 125 1.21 -14.63 -11.76
N THR A 126 0.25 -14.35 -10.88
CA THR A 126 0.04 -13.02 -10.34
C THR A 126 1.29 -12.64 -9.56
N GLN A 127 2.17 -11.91 -10.24
CA GLN A 127 3.39 -11.35 -9.66
C GLN A 127 2.96 -10.24 -8.69
N THR A 128 2.98 -10.54 -7.39
CA THR A 128 2.82 -9.53 -6.33
C THR A 128 4.02 -8.58 -6.38
N PRO A 129 3.83 -7.26 -6.54
CA PRO A 129 4.94 -6.32 -6.53
C PRO A 129 5.44 -6.17 -5.10
N ARG A 130 6.71 -6.54 -4.86
CA ARG A 130 7.44 -6.14 -3.65
C ARG A 130 7.70 -4.63 -3.73
N ARG A 131 7.23 -3.90 -2.71
CA ARG A 131 7.81 -2.61 -2.33
C ARG A 131 9.02 -2.83 -1.43
#